data_AF-A0A946DB12-F1
#
_entry.id   AF-A0A946DB12-F1
#
_cell.length_a   1.000
_cell.length_b   1.000
_cell.length_c   1.000
_cell.angle_alpha   90.00
_cell.angle_beta   90.00
_cell.angle_gamma   90.00
#
_symmetry.space_group_name_H-M   'P 1'
#
loop_
_entity.id
_entity.type
_entity.pdbx_description
1 polymer ?
#
loop_
_entity_poly.entity_id
_entity_poly.type
_entity_poly.pdbx_seq_one_letter_code
_entity_poly.pdbx_strand_id
1 'polypeptide(L)' 'MNERKSYLRWLDTASIPELERKLIRLESIEFRLTDPDVIAEYNWIKGKLIEEMDIRRQLGDMENLLVNQAG' A
#
# COMPACT_ATOMS: atom_id res chain seq x y z
N MET A 1 19.38 2.96 -4.05
CA MET A 1 18.72 3.82 -3.04
C MET A 1 17.66 4.78 -3.61
N ASN A 2 17.65 5.09 -4.92
CA ASN A 2 16.64 6.00 -5.51
C ASN A 2 15.24 5.38 -5.72
N GLU A 3 15.14 4.09 -6.00
CA GLU A 3 13.85 3.47 -6.36
C GLU A 3 12.89 3.37 -5.19
N ARG A 4 13.36 2.96 -4.00
CA ARG A 4 12.54 2.95 -2.79
C ARG A 4 12.01 4.34 -2.42
N LYS A 5 12.82 5.38 -2.60
CA LYS A 5 12.40 6.78 -2.35
C LYS A 5 11.35 7.23 -3.35
N SER A 6 11.49 6.89 -4.62
CA SER A 6 10.46 7.14 -5.64
C SER A 6 9.18 6.37 -5.34
N TYR A 7 9.28 5.14 -4.85
CA TYR A 7 8.12 4.33 -4.47
C TYR A 7 7.36 4.93 -3.28
N LEU A 8 8.06 5.37 -2.23
CA LEU A 8 7.43 6.05 -1.09
C LEU A 8 6.71 7.34 -1.54
N ARG A 9 7.32 8.16 -2.39
CA ARG A 9 6.66 9.36 -2.96
C ARG A 9 5.41 9.01 -3.78
N TRP A 10 5.45 7.89 -4.50
CA TRP A 10 4.28 7.42 -5.22
C TRP A 10 3.19 6.96 -4.26
N LEU A 11 3.52 6.24 -3.19
CA LEU A 11 2.55 5.86 -2.15
C LEU A 11 1.84 7.08 -1.58
N ASP A 12 2.58 8.14 -1.24
CA ASP A 12 2.01 9.38 -0.68
C ASP A 12 0.95 10.04 -1.59
N THR A 13 1.02 9.82 -2.91
CA THR A 13 0.21 10.53 -3.91
C THR A 13 -0.78 9.64 -4.67
N ALA A 14 -0.58 8.33 -4.66
CA ALA A 14 -1.44 7.36 -5.33
C ALA A 14 -2.85 7.36 -4.71
N SER A 15 -3.89 7.16 -5.52
CA SER A 15 -5.27 6.99 -5.04
C SER A 15 -5.53 5.57 -4.52
N ILE A 16 -6.58 5.36 -3.70
CA ILE A 16 -6.96 4.03 -3.20
C ILE A 16 -7.08 2.98 -4.33
N PRO A 17 -7.77 3.26 -5.46
CA PRO A 17 -7.85 2.30 -6.56
C PRO A 17 -6.50 2.00 -7.24
N GLU A 18 -5.53 2.91 -7.17
CA GLU A 18 -4.17 2.65 -7.66
C GLU A 18 -3.40 1.74 -6.71
N LEU A 19 -3.56 1.94 -5.39
CA LEU A 19 -2.96 1.07 -4.38
C LEU A 19 -3.51 -0.36 -4.51
N GLU A 20 -4.83 -0.53 -4.63
CA GLU A 20 -5.48 -1.84 -4.80
C GLU A 20 -5.01 -2.55 -6.08
N ARG A 21 -4.97 -1.83 -7.21
CA ARG A 21 -4.48 -2.41 -8.48
C ARG A 21 -3.01 -2.83 -8.38
N LYS A 22 -2.18 -2.05 -7.67
CA LYS A 22 -0.78 -2.39 -7.44
C LYS A 22 -0.64 -3.65 -6.59
N LEU A 23 -1.47 -3.80 -5.55
CA LEU A 23 -1.49 -4.98 -4.69
C LEU A 23 -1.84 -6.24 -5.48
N ILE A 24 -2.94 -6.21 -6.25
CA ILE A 24 -3.36 -7.33 -7.10
C ILE A 24 -2.24 -7.74 -8.06
N ARG A 25 -1.57 -6.76 -8.69
CA ARG A 25 -0.47 -7.05 -9.60
C ARG A 25 0.74 -7.67 -8.88
N LEU A 26 1.07 -7.20 -7.68
CA LEU A 26 2.13 -7.78 -6.87
C LEU A 26 1.81 -9.24 -6.51
N GLU A 27 0.61 -9.49 -5.99
CA GLU A 27 0.20 -10.85 -5.57
C GLU A 27 0.13 -11.82 -6.76
N SER A 28 -0.17 -11.32 -7.97
CA SER A 28 -0.19 -12.14 -9.18
C SER A 28 1.16 -12.77 -9.56
N ILE A 29 2.28 -12.26 -9.02
CA ILE A 29 3.62 -12.79 -9.32
C ILE A 29 4.26 -13.52 -8.14
N GLU A 30 3.62 -13.52 -6.95
CA GLU A 30 4.18 -14.05 -5.70
C GLU A 30 4.64 -15.50 -5.82
N PHE A 31 3.82 -16.35 -6.44
CA PHE A 31 4.10 -17.79 -6.61
C PHE A 31 5.28 -18.09 -7.55
N ARG A 32 5.76 -17.09 -8.30
CA ARG A 32 6.87 -17.25 -9.25
C ARG A 32 8.21 -16.81 -8.65
N LEU A 33 8.20 -16.21 -7.46
CA LEU A 33 9.40 -15.69 -6.83
C LEU A 33 10.20 -16.83 -6.19
N THR A 34 11.45 -16.97 -6.62
CA THR A 34 12.38 -18.00 -6.11
C THR A 34 13.68 -17.41 -5.56
N ASP A 35 14.02 -16.19 -5.98
CA ASP A 35 15.23 -15.50 -5.55
C ASP A 35 15.00 -14.81 -4.19
N PRO A 36 15.80 -15.10 -3.14
CA PRO A 36 15.63 -14.53 -1.81
C PRO A 36 15.70 -12.99 -1.76
N ASP A 37 16.56 -12.36 -2.57
CA ASP A 37 16.71 -10.91 -2.58
C ASP A 37 15.49 -10.26 -3.23
N VAL A 38 14.96 -10.89 -4.30
CA VAL A 38 13.72 -10.45 -4.94
C VAL A 38 12.52 -10.64 -4.02
N ILE A 39 12.47 -11.75 -3.27
CA ILE A 39 11.41 -12.00 -2.26
C ILE A 39 11.48 -10.95 -1.15
N ALA A 40 12.68 -10.58 -0.69
CA ALA A 40 12.84 -9.54 0.33
C ALA A 40 12.35 -8.18 -0.17
N GLU A 41 12.69 -7.78 -1.40
CA GLU A 41 12.19 -6.54 -1.99
C GLU A 41 10.66 -6.60 -2.20
N TYR A 42 10.15 -7.72 -2.69
CA TYR A 42 8.71 -7.95 -2.86
C TYR A 42 7.95 -7.76 -1.53
N ASN A 43 8.40 -8.41 -0.47
CA ASN A 43 7.79 -8.32 0.85
C ASN A 43 7.86 -6.90 1.41
N TRP A 44 8.97 -6.17 1.17
CA TRP A 44 9.10 -4.78 1.55
C TRP A 44 8.06 -3.89 0.82
N ILE A 45 7.93 -4.04 -0.50
CA ILE A 45 6.97 -3.29 -1.32
C ILE A 45 5.53 -3.58 -0.87
N LYS A 46 5.19 -4.87 -0.72
CA LYS A 46 3.86 -5.33 -0.30
C LYS A 46 3.51 -4.81 1.10
N GLY A 47 4.45 -4.88 2.05
CA GLY A 47 4.28 -4.37 3.40
C GLY A 47 3.97 -2.87 3.42
N LYS A 48 4.75 -2.06 2.69
CA LYS A 48 4.51 -0.61 2.61
C LYS A 48 3.19 -0.24 1.94
N LEU A 49 2.77 -1.03 0.95
CA LEU A 49 1.48 -0.81 0.30
C LEU A 49 0.30 -1.08 1.25
N ILE A 50 0.36 -2.19 1.99
CA ILE A 50 -0.69 -2.56 2.96
C ILE A 50 -0.75 -1.54 4.10
N GLU A 51 0.39 -1.11 4.64
CA GLU A 51 0.48 -0.09 5.68
C GLU A 51 -0.20 1.21 5.24
N GLU A 52 0.10 1.69 4.02
CA GLU A 52 -0.51 2.92 3.48
C GLU A 52 -2.03 2.78 3.30
N MET A 53 -2.49 1.64 2.80
CA MET A 53 -3.92 1.38 2.65
C MET A 53 -4.66 1.33 3.99
N ASP A 54 -4.03 0.75 5.02
CA ASP A 54 -4.60 0.65 6.36
C ASP A 54 -4.71 2.03 7.03
N ILE A 55 -3.65 2.85 6.95
CA ILE A 55 -3.66 4.23 7.45
C ILE A 55 -4.82 5.01 6.85
N ARG A 56 -5.01 4.95 5.53
CA ARG A 56 -6.09 5.69 4.86
C ARG A 56 -7.47 5.19 5.22
N ARG A 57 -7.63 3.88 5.44
CA ARG A 57 -8.90 3.31 5.93
C ARG A 57 -9.22 3.84 7.32
N GLN A 58 -8.25 3.82 8.24
CA GLN A 58 -8.44 4.33 9.60
C GLN A 58 -8.80 5.82 9.61
N LEU A 59 -8.17 6.63 8.75
CA LEU A 59 -8.48 8.05 8.60
C LEU A 59 -9.91 8.28 8.07
N GLY A 60 -10.32 7.51 7.06
CA GLY A 60 -11.68 7.57 6.52
C GLY A 60 -12.75 7.13 7.54
N ASP A 61 -12.47 6.08 8.31
CA ASP A 61 -13.36 5.61 9.38
C ASP A 61 -13.47 6.66 10.50
N MET A 62 -12.37 7.34 10.84
CA MET A 62 -12.36 8.41 11.85
C MET A 62 -13.16 9.65 11.40
N GLU A 63 -13.03 10.08 10.15
CA GLU A 63 -13.86 11.17 9.60
C GLU A 63 -15.35 10.82 9.66
N ASN A 64 -15.72 9.61 9.25
CA ASN A 64 -17.10 9.15 9.30
C ASN A 64 -17.66 9.14 10.73
N LEU A 65 -16.88 8.73 11.73
CA LEU A 65 -17.30 8.76 13.13
C LEU A 65 -17.54 10.18 13.65
N LEU A 66 -16.68 11.13 13.29
CA LEU A 66 -16.82 12.54 13.70
C LEU A 66 -18.06 13.19 13.08
N VAL A 67 -18.35 12.91 11.81
CA VAL A 67 -19.55 13.43 11.13
C VAL A 67 -20.84 12.90 11.77
N ASN A 68 -20.86 11.62 12.16
CA ASN A 68 -22.05 10.99 12.75
C ASN A 68 -22.32 11.36 14.23
N GLN A 69 -21.37 11.97 14.94
CA GLN A 69 -21.57 12.45 16.31
C GLN A 69 -21.93 13.94 16.42
N ALA A 70 -21.81 14.70 15.32
CA ALA A 70 -22.08 16.13 15.27
C ALA A 70 -23.49 16.50 14.74
N GLY A 71 -24.31 15.50 14.41
CA GLY A 71 -25.72 15.66 13.98
C GLY A 71 -26.68 15.09 15.01
#